data_AF-A0A843G5V1-F1
#
_entry.id   AF-A0A843G5V1-F1
#
_cell.length_a   1.000
_cell.length_b   1.000
_cell.length_c   1.000
_cell.angle_alpha   90.00
_cell.angle_beta   90.00
_cell.angle_gamma   90.00
#
_symmetry.space_group_name_H-M   'P 1'
#
loop_
_entity.id
_entity.type
_entity.pdbx_description
1 polymer ?
#
loop_
_entity_poly.entity_id
_entity_poly.type
_entity_poly.pdbx_seq_one_letter_code
_entity_poly.pdbx_strand_id
1 'polypeptide(L)'
;MVPFSNAKCKYCGKRFYKTANKTCYCSDRCRTLALREQKAEYQRKRRKLIRDGVLVAPNEKASNDIGTGYIGEHRNEDELEELNVIRRELRRLRIKRW
;
A
#
# COMPACT_ATOMS: atom_id res chain seq x y z
N MET A 1 22.45 -35.48 -2.50
CA MET A 1 21.81 -34.34 -3.18
C MET A 1 22.77 -33.88 -4.28
N VAL A 2 22.51 -34.23 -5.55
CA VAL A 2 23.44 -33.92 -6.65
C VAL A 2 23.18 -32.48 -7.10
N PRO A 3 24.18 -31.57 -7.08
CA PRO A 3 23.97 -30.18 -7.46
C PRO A 3 23.55 -30.06 -8.93
N PHE A 4 22.40 -29.44 -9.16
CA PHE A 4 21.84 -29.22 -10.50
C PHE A 4 22.54 -28.01 -11.14
N SER A 5 23.61 -28.26 -11.89
CA SER A 5 24.26 -27.32 -12.82
C SER A 5 24.86 -26.03 -12.21
N ASN A 6 25.93 -25.55 -12.86
CA ASN A 6 26.60 -24.30 -12.53
C ASN A 6 25.79 -23.12 -13.10
N ALA A 7 25.12 -22.36 -12.22
CA ALA A 7 24.25 -21.27 -12.60
C ALA A 7 24.81 -19.90 -12.24
N LYS A 8 24.39 -18.87 -12.97
CA LYS A 8 24.74 -17.47 -12.69
C LYS A 8 23.68 -16.81 -11.80
N CYS A 9 24.11 -16.18 -10.70
CA CYS A 9 23.23 -15.41 -9.82
C CYS A 9 22.65 -14.22 -10.59
N LYS A 10 21.32 -14.08 -10.57
CA LYS A 10 20.64 -12.95 -11.25
C LYS A 10 20.95 -11.58 -10.63
N TYR A 11 21.40 -11.54 -9.37
CA TYR A 11 21.71 -10.30 -8.67
C TYR A 11 23.17 -9.87 -8.85
N CYS A 12 24.11 -10.69 -8.39
CA CYS A 12 25.54 -10.34 -8.37
C CYS A 12 26.38 -10.98 -9.48
N GLY A 13 25.78 -11.83 -10.32
CA GLY A 13 26.47 -12.48 -11.44
C GLY A 13 27.44 -13.61 -11.07
N LYS A 14 27.59 -13.97 -9.79
CA LYS A 14 28.46 -15.08 -9.35
C LYS A 14 27.93 -16.44 -9.80
N ARG A 15 28.84 -17.35 -10.15
CA ARG A 15 28.55 -18.76 -10.42
C ARG A 15 28.27 -19.50 -9.12
N PHE A 16 27.22 -20.31 -9.08
CA PHE A 16 26.82 -21.10 -7.91
C PHE A 16 26.12 -22.40 -8.32
N TYR A 17 26.16 -23.39 -7.44
CA TYR A 17 25.44 -24.65 -7.63
C TYR A 17 24.00 -24.50 -7.15
N LYS A 18 23.03 -24.77 -8.03
CA LYS A 18 21.63 -24.74 -7.62
C LYS A 18 21.29 -25.99 -6.80
N THR A 19 20.62 -25.76 -5.67
CA THR A 19 20.00 -26.81 -4.86
C THR A 19 18.62 -27.20 -5.38
N ALA A 20 17.93 -26.31 -6.08
CA ALA A 20 16.62 -26.54 -6.70
C ALA A 20 16.50 -25.79 -8.04
N ASN A 21 15.67 -26.31 -8.95
CA ASN A 21 15.49 -25.72 -10.30
C ASN A 21 15.07 -24.24 -10.27
N LYS A 22 14.24 -23.85 -9.29
CA LYS A 22 13.74 -22.47 -9.13
C LYS A 22 14.76 -21.51 -8.46
N THR A 23 15.88 -22.01 -7.94
CA THR A 23 16.88 -21.18 -7.27
C THR A 23 17.60 -20.28 -8.29
N CYS A 24 17.41 -18.96 -8.16
CA CYS A 24 17.96 -17.96 -9.08
C CYS A 24 19.11 -17.13 -8.49
N TYR A 25 19.39 -17.27 -7.19
CA TYR A 25 20.32 -16.43 -6.45
C TYR A 25 21.32 -17.30 -5.71
N CYS A 26 22.59 -16.85 -5.64
CA CYS A 26 23.66 -17.59 -4.97
C CYS A 26 23.58 -17.55 -3.45
N SER A 27 22.79 -16.64 -2.88
CA SER A 27 22.61 -16.50 -1.43
C SER A 27 21.29 -15.82 -1.11
N ASP A 28 20.82 -16.03 0.12
CA ASP A 28 19.62 -15.36 0.64
C ASP A 28 19.77 -13.84 0.71
N ARG A 29 20.99 -13.35 0.90
CA ARG A 29 21.29 -11.92 0.80
C ARG A 29 20.99 -11.38 -0.60
N CYS A 30 21.48 -12.04 -1.65
CA CYS A 30 21.21 -11.65 -3.04
C CYS A 30 19.72 -11.71 -3.37
N ARG A 31 19.03 -12.76 -2.90
CA ARG A 31 17.58 -12.90 -3.04
C ARG A 31 16.84 -11.73 -2.39
N THR A 32 17.22 -11.38 -1.15
CA THR A 32 16.58 -10.32 -0.36
C THR A 32 16.77 -8.95 -1.00
N LEU A 33 17.98 -8.65 -1.46
CA LEU A 33 18.27 -7.39 -2.15
C LEU A 33 17.49 -7.27 -3.47
N ALA A 34 17.50 -8.33 -4.29
CA ALA A 34 16.72 -8.35 -5.54
C ALA A 34 15.22 -8.14 -5.29
N LEU A 35 14.64 -8.77 -4.26
CA LEU A 35 13.22 -8.59 -3.91
C LEU A 35 12.93 -7.16 -3.43
N ARG A 36 13.84 -6.55 -2.66
CA ARG A 36 13.69 -5.15 -2.21
C ARG A 36 13.71 -4.19 -3.38
N GLU A 37 14.62 -4.37 -4.32
CA GLU A 37 14.73 -3.55 -5.52
C GLU A 37 13.49 -3.70 -6.43
N GLN A 38 13.04 -4.93 -6.67
CA GLN A 38 11.81 -5.20 -7.42
C GLN A 38 10.59 -4.55 -6.76
N LYS A 39 10.46 -4.66 -5.44
CA LYS A 39 9.37 -4.03 -4.69
C LYS A 39 9.44 -2.51 -4.76
N ALA A 40 10.64 -1.93 -4.66
CA ALA A 40 10.84 -0.49 -4.78
C ALA A 40 10.47 0.02 -6.19
N GLU A 41 10.87 -0.70 -7.24
CA GLU A 41 10.51 -0.37 -8.62
C GLU A 41 9.00 -0.46 -8.85
N TYR A 42 8.37 -1.55 -8.41
CA TYR A 42 6.92 -1.72 -8.47
C TYR A 42 6.21 -0.56 -7.78
N GLN A 43 6.63 -0.19 -6.57
CA GLN A 43 6.03 0.91 -5.82
C GLN A 43 6.22 2.27 -6.50
N ARG A 44 7.38 2.53 -7.13
CA ARG A 44 7.59 3.75 -7.94
C ARG A 44 6.60 3.82 -9.11
N LYS A 45 6.46 2.73 -9.86
CA LYS A 45 5.51 2.66 -10.98
C LYS A 45 4.07 2.82 -10.50
N ARG A 46 3.70 2.15 -9.40
CA ARG A 46 2.36 2.24 -8.80
C ARG A 46 2.02 3.66 -8.35
N ARG A 47 2.94 4.36 -7.66
CA ARG A 47 2.73 5.76 -7.25
C ARG A 47 2.55 6.71 -8.43
N LYS A 48 3.27 6.47 -9.54
CA LYS A 48 3.06 7.22 -10.78
C LYS A 48 1.65 6.99 -11.33
N LEU A 49 1.21 5.73 -11.43
CA LEU A 49 -0.14 5.40 -11.92
C LEU A 49 -1.26 5.99 -11.04
N ILE A 50 -1.06 6.08 -9.72
CA ILE A 50 -1.99 6.74 -8.80
C ILE A 50 -2.01 8.25 -9.05
N ARG A 51 -0.85 8.88 -9.17
CA ARG A 51 -0.72 10.32 -9.48
C ARG A 51 -1.40 10.67 -10.81
N ASP A 52 -1.19 9.83 -11.81
CA ASP A 52 -1.72 10.03 -13.16
C ASP A 52 -3.23 9.65 -13.24
N GLY A 53 -3.85 9.23 -12.13
CA GLY A 53 -5.27 8.87 -12.06
C GLY A 53 -5.65 7.57 -12.77
N VAL A 54 -4.68 6.85 -13.33
CA VAL A 54 -4.89 5.59 -14.09
C VAL A 54 -5.24 4.43 -13.16
N LEU A 55 -4.70 4.43 -11.94
CA LEU A 55 -4.94 3.39 -10.95
C LEU A 55 -5.57 4.00 -9.70
N VAL A 56 -6.84 3.68 -9.45
CA VAL A 56 -7.49 3.97 -8.18
C VAL A 56 -6.96 2.96 -7.16
N ALA A 57 -6.23 3.43 -6.15
CA ALA A 57 -5.75 2.56 -5.09
C ALA A 57 -6.96 1.99 -4.31
N PRO A 58 -7.16 0.66 -4.30
CA PRO A 58 -8.24 0.09 -3.52
C PRO A 58 -7.90 0.31 -2.04
N ASN A 59 -8.80 0.99 -1.32
CA ASN A 59 -8.69 1.49 0.06
C ASN A 59 -8.00 2.85 0.28
N GLU A 60 -7.74 3.64 -0.77
CA GLU A 60 -7.57 5.11 -0.64
C GLU A 60 -8.91 5.81 -0.97
N LYS A 61 -10.02 5.35 -0.35
CA LYS A 61 -10.91 6.37 0.18
C LYS A 61 -10.02 7.18 1.12
N ALA A 62 -9.98 8.49 0.92
CA ALA A 62 -9.34 9.45 1.80
C ALA A 62 -9.26 8.87 3.21
N SER A 63 -8.03 8.72 3.69
CA SER A 63 -7.71 8.28 5.03
C SER A 63 -8.76 8.79 5.99
N ASN A 64 -9.24 7.92 6.87
CA ASN A 64 -10.01 8.27 8.06
C ASN A 64 -9.14 9.12 9.00
N ASP A 65 -8.63 10.25 8.51
CA ASP A 65 -7.96 11.27 9.27
C ASP A 65 -9.00 11.97 10.15
N ILE A 66 -8.54 12.57 11.24
CA ILE A 66 -9.34 13.49 12.05
C ILE A 66 -9.94 14.53 11.08
N GLY A 67 -11.27 14.56 10.94
CA GLY A 67 -11.96 15.32 9.89
C GLY A 67 -12.81 14.48 8.92
N THR A 68 -12.78 13.14 9.01
CA THR A 68 -13.62 12.24 8.18
C THR A 68 -15.04 12.01 8.68
N GLY A 69 -15.55 12.95 9.46
CA GLY A 69 -16.99 13.03 9.69
C GLY A 69 -17.71 13.45 8.41
N TYR A 70 -19.01 13.21 8.33
CA TYR A 70 -19.85 13.90 7.31
C TYR A 70 -20.18 15.33 7.77
N ILE A 71 -19.29 15.91 8.59
CA ILE A 71 -19.30 17.28 9.07
C ILE A 71 -18.38 18.08 8.13
N GLY A 72 -18.72 19.32 7.82
CA GLY A 72 -17.92 20.16 6.93
C GLY A 72 -16.48 20.34 7.42
N GLU A 73 -15.60 20.76 6.52
CA GLU A 73 -14.19 21.08 6.83
C GLU A 73 -14.06 22.20 7.88
N HIS A 74 -15.04 23.10 7.91
CA HIS A 74 -15.17 24.20 8.87
C HIS A 74 -16.60 24.30 9.41
N ARG A 75 -16.76 24.93 10.58
CA ARG A 75 -18.07 25.21 11.19
C ARG A 75 -18.90 26.11 10.27
N ASN A 76 -20.17 25.77 10.04
CA ASN A 76 -21.11 26.66 9.38
C ASN A 76 -21.53 27.81 10.31
N GLU A 77 -21.61 29.04 9.78
CA GLU A 77 -22.10 30.21 10.51
C GLU A 77 -23.60 30.09 10.84
N ASP A 78 -24.37 29.40 10.00
CA ASP A 78 -25.76 29.06 10.27
C ASP A 78 -25.83 27.91 11.30
N GLU A 79 -26.23 28.26 12.51
CA GLU A 79 -26.35 27.34 13.64
C GLU A 79 -27.40 26.23 13.40
N LEU A 80 -28.47 26.51 12.66
CA LEU A 80 -29.51 25.51 12.36
C LEU A 80 -28.98 24.45 11.39
N GLU A 81 -28.22 24.87 10.40
CA GLU A 81 -27.63 23.97 9.42
C GLU A 81 -26.53 23.10 10.06
N GLU A 82 -25.68 23.70 10.88
CA GLU A 82 -24.65 23.01 11.66
C GLU A 82 -25.26 21.94 12.59
N LEU A 83 -26.33 22.29 13.33
CA LEU A 83 -27.06 21.35 14.18
C LEU A 83 -27.64 20.16 13.40
N ASN A 84 -28.13 20.39 12.18
CA ASN A 84 -28.67 19.33 11.33
C ASN A 84 -27.58 18.40 10.80
N VAL A 85 -26.41 18.93 10.45
CA VAL A 85 -25.22 18.14 10.08
C VAL A 85 -24.78 17.26 11.25
N ILE A 86 -24.65 17.83 12.45
CA ILE A 86 -24.30 17.09 13.68
C ILE A 86 -25.31 15.96 13.97
N ARG A 87 -26.62 16.24 13.86
CA ARG A 87 -27.65 15.20 14.09
C ARG A 87 -27.58 14.05 13.10
N ARG A 88 -27.31 14.33 11.82
CA ARG A 88 -27.11 13.30 10.79
C ARG A 88 -25.90 12.45 11.11
N GLU A 89 -24.81 13.08 11.54
CA GLU A 89 -23.59 12.38 11.92
C GLU A 89 -23.78 11.50 13.16
N LEU A 90 -24.46 11.99 14.20
CA LEU A 90 -24.82 11.19 15.37
C LEU A 90 -25.67 9.97 15.01
N ARG A 91 -26.62 10.13 14.07
CA ARG A 91 -27.44 9.02 13.55
C ARG A 91 -26.59 8.00 12.79
N ARG A 92 -25.65 8.45 11.95
CA ARG A 92 -24.70 7.59 11.22
C ARG A 92 -23.86 6.76 12.20
N LEU A 93 -23.39 7.38 13.27
CA LEU A 93 -22.57 6.75 14.30
C LEU A 93 -23.38 5.89 15.29
N ARG A 94 -24.72 5.88 15.18
CA ARG A 94 -25.63 5.12 16.04
C ARG A 94 -25.45 5.44 17.54
N ILE A 95 -25.00 6.66 17.86
CA ILE A 95 -24.87 7.13 19.23
C ILE A 95 -26.27 7.46 19.75
N LYS A 96 -26.75 6.68 20.73
CA LYS A 96 -27.99 6.99 21.43
C LYS A 96 -27.75 8.15 22.38
N ARG A 97 -28.55 9.20 22.22
CA ARG A 97 -28.57 10.34 23.13
C ARG A 97 -29.32 9.88 24.39
N TRP A 98 -28.66 9.95 25.55
CA TRP A 98 -29.26 9.69 26.86
C TRP A 98 -30.02 10.93 27.34
#